data_AF-A0A964ZG55-F1
#
_entry.id   AF-A0A964ZG55-F1
#
_cell.length_a   1.000
_cell.length_b   1.000
_cell.length_c   1.000
_cell.angle_alpha   90.00
_cell.angle_beta   90.00
_cell.angle_gamma   90.00
#
_symmetry.space_group_name_H-M   'P 1'
#
loop_
_entity.id
_entity.type
_entity.pdbx_description
1 polymer ?
#
loop_
_entity_poly.entity_id
_entity_poly.type
_entity_poly.pdbx_seq_one_letter_code
_entity_poly.pdbx_strand_id
1 'polypeptide(L)'
;MLSTSNHNRDRRAVPHRLFTVGHSTHPLEKLFGLLGRHAITAVADVRSTPFSRFNPQYNREELAKSLEESGIRYVFLGLELGARRSEPECYEASKVRYDLIAHAPLFRRGLDRVRAGLESFNIALLCAEKDPLTCHRSILICRHLRLMTGPICHILEDGNLETHEETESRLLSVCGLSQRDLFHTREELIEQAYDIQGNRIAYGATTKETEDALHPTE
;
A
#
# COMPACT_ATOMS: atom_id res chain seq x y z
N MET A 1 1.30 -18.88 -54.26
CA MET A 1 1.80 -19.75 -53.19
C MET A 1 2.67 -18.91 -52.26
N LEU A 2 2.21 -18.79 -51.01
CA LEU A 2 2.92 -18.50 -49.74
C LEU A 2 4.29 -17.82 -49.77
N SER A 3 4.37 -16.64 -49.12
CA SER A 3 5.18 -16.48 -47.89
C SER A 3 5.09 -15.04 -47.37
N THR A 4 4.08 -14.76 -46.54
CA THR A 4 4.11 -13.60 -45.64
C THR A 4 4.97 -13.97 -44.43
N SER A 5 6.23 -13.57 -44.45
CA SER A 5 7.15 -13.74 -43.32
C SER A 5 6.71 -12.85 -42.15
N ASN A 6 6.09 -13.51 -41.17
CA ASN A 6 5.64 -12.97 -39.90
C ASN A 6 6.85 -12.46 -39.10
N HIS A 7 7.13 -11.15 -39.17
CA HIS A 7 8.13 -10.52 -38.33
C HIS A 7 7.53 -10.28 -36.94
N ASN A 8 7.48 -11.36 -36.14
CA ASN A 8 7.25 -11.27 -34.72
C ASN A 8 8.47 -10.59 -34.08
N ARG A 9 8.42 -9.26 -33.97
CA ARG A 9 9.43 -8.51 -33.22
C ARG A 9 9.24 -8.83 -31.75
N ASP A 10 10.15 -9.64 -31.25
CA ASP A 10 10.48 -9.83 -29.84
C ASP A 10 10.74 -8.46 -29.18
N ARG A 11 9.66 -7.81 -28.74
CA ARG A 11 9.72 -6.71 -27.78
C ARG A 11 9.79 -7.40 -26.43
N ARG A 12 10.97 -7.43 -25.79
CA ARG A 12 11.05 -7.74 -24.34
C ARG A 12 10.02 -6.86 -23.64
N ALA A 13 8.93 -7.45 -23.17
CA ALA A 13 7.91 -6.74 -22.43
C ALA A 13 8.59 -6.13 -21.21
N VAL A 14 8.49 -4.81 -21.06
CA VAL A 14 8.98 -4.14 -19.84
C VAL A 14 8.14 -4.70 -18.69
N PRO A 15 8.74 -5.28 -17.64
CA PRO A 15 7.99 -5.85 -16.55
C PRO A 15 7.16 -4.75 -15.89
N HIS A 16 5.90 -5.04 -15.57
CA HIS A 16 5.08 -4.10 -14.84
C HIS A 16 5.60 -3.91 -13.43
N ARG A 17 5.37 -2.71 -12.90
CA ARG A 17 5.97 -2.27 -11.64
C ARG A 17 4.89 -2.07 -10.58
N LEU A 18 5.28 -2.35 -9.34
CA LEU A 18 4.46 -2.10 -8.17
C LEU A 18 4.86 -0.75 -7.54
N PHE A 19 3.85 0.09 -7.34
CA PHE A 19 3.96 1.37 -6.70
C PHE A 19 3.07 1.44 -5.47
N THR A 20 3.30 2.43 -4.62
CA THR A 20 2.34 2.83 -3.59
C THR A 20 2.12 4.34 -3.65
N VAL A 21 0.94 4.80 -3.26
CA VAL A 21 0.63 6.23 -3.18
C VAL A 21 -0.32 6.51 -2.02
N GLY A 22 -0.16 7.69 -1.42
CA GLY A 22 -1.05 8.22 -0.38
C GLY A 22 -1.89 9.35 -0.92
N HIS A 23 -3.21 9.28 -0.74
CA HIS A 23 -4.08 10.37 -1.20
C HIS A 23 -4.09 11.58 -0.26
N SER A 24 -3.85 11.38 1.04
CA SER A 24 -3.95 12.42 2.05
C SER A 24 -5.24 13.24 1.92
N THR A 25 -5.15 14.56 2.00
CA THR A 25 -6.22 15.51 1.69
C THR A 25 -6.02 16.16 0.32
N HIS A 26 -5.29 15.51 -0.59
CA HIS A 26 -5.00 16.08 -1.89
C HIS A 26 -6.27 16.23 -2.74
N PRO A 27 -6.36 17.29 -3.55
CA PRO A 27 -7.38 17.33 -4.59
C PRO A 27 -7.15 16.18 -5.58
N LEU A 28 -8.20 15.70 -6.25
CA LEU A 28 -8.11 14.52 -7.14
C LEU A 28 -7.07 14.76 -8.24
N GLU A 29 -7.01 15.97 -8.80
CA GLU A 29 -6.10 16.37 -9.87
C GLU A 29 -4.63 16.12 -9.47
N LYS A 30 -4.29 16.33 -8.20
CA LYS A 30 -2.95 16.03 -7.69
C LYS A 30 -2.70 14.52 -7.68
N LEU A 31 -3.65 13.70 -7.23
CA LEU A 31 -3.50 12.24 -7.31
C LEU A 31 -3.33 11.79 -8.77
N PHE A 32 -4.18 12.27 -9.68
CA PHE A 32 -4.07 11.92 -11.11
C PHE A 32 -2.74 12.35 -11.72
N GLY A 33 -2.20 13.52 -11.34
CA GLY A 33 -0.86 13.95 -11.74
C GLY A 33 0.23 12.99 -11.26
N LEU A 34 0.15 12.53 -10.00
CA LEU A 34 1.08 11.54 -9.45
C LEU A 34 0.98 10.19 -10.17
N LEU A 35 -0.23 9.71 -10.43
CA LEU A 35 -0.48 8.45 -11.15
C LEU A 35 0.00 8.51 -12.61
N GLY A 36 -0.30 9.61 -13.31
CA GLY A 36 0.08 9.83 -14.70
C GLY A 36 1.59 9.91 -14.90
N ARG A 37 2.32 10.60 -14.00
CA ARG A 37 3.79 10.73 -14.05
C ARG A 37 4.51 9.38 -14.03
N HIS A 38 3.92 8.37 -13.39
CA HIS A 38 4.50 7.03 -13.23
C HIS A 38 3.78 5.96 -14.06
N ALA A 39 2.97 6.38 -15.04
CA ALA A 39 2.24 5.50 -15.96
C ALA A 39 1.45 4.38 -15.23
N ILE A 40 0.79 4.73 -14.13
CA ILE A 40 -0.07 3.80 -13.39
C ILE A 40 -1.28 3.46 -14.23
N THR A 41 -1.56 2.17 -14.38
CA THR A 41 -2.69 1.65 -15.17
C THR A 41 -3.77 1.01 -14.30
N ALA A 42 -3.45 0.70 -13.03
CA ALA A 42 -4.40 0.19 -12.06
C ALA A 42 -4.13 0.72 -10.65
N VAL A 43 -5.18 1.02 -9.91
CA VAL A 43 -5.15 1.37 -8.49
C VAL A 43 -5.77 0.24 -7.69
N ALA A 44 -5.00 -0.29 -6.74
CA ALA A 44 -5.48 -1.24 -5.75
C ALA A 44 -5.68 -0.50 -4.42
N ASP A 45 -6.93 -0.28 -4.05
CA ASP A 45 -7.30 0.44 -2.84
C ASP A 45 -7.28 -0.50 -1.63
N VAL A 46 -6.30 -0.29 -0.75
CA VAL A 46 -6.04 -1.16 0.41
C VAL A 46 -6.58 -0.56 1.71
N ARG A 47 -7.36 0.52 1.64
CA ARG A 47 -7.99 1.13 2.81
C ARG A 47 -9.10 0.23 3.32
N SER A 48 -9.10 -0.11 4.62
CA SER A 48 -10.17 -0.94 5.20
C SER A 48 -11.56 -0.32 5.04
N THR A 49 -11.65 1.01 5.16
CA THR A 49 -12.90 1.76 5.04
C THR A 49 -12.67 2.97 4.13
N PRO A 50 -12.87 2.84 2.81
CA PRO A 50 -12.67 3.91 1.84
C PRO A 50 -13.87 4.86 1.81
N PHE A 51 -14.24 5.41 2.96
CA PHE A 51 -15.32 6.37 3.12
C PHE A 51 -14.91 7.49 4.09
N SER A 52 -15.10 8.74 3.68
CA SER A 52 -14.77 9.93 4.46
C SER A 52 -15.75 11.06 4.15
N ARG A 53 -16.26 11.72 5.20
CA ARG A 53 -17.03 12.97 5.05
C ARG A 53 -16.15 14.16 4.66
N PHE A 54 -14.90 14.16 5.10
CA PHE A 54 -13.94 15.25 4.86
C PHE A 54 -13.29 15.16 3.49
N ASN A 55 -13.12 13.96 2.96
CA ASN A 55 -12.55 13.71 1.65
C ASN A 55 -13.49 12.86 0.77
N PRO A 56 -14.71 13.35 0.46
CA PRO A 56 -15.72 12.58 -0.25
C PRO A 56 -15.27 12.16 -1.66
N GLN A 57 -14.35 12.90 -2.28
CA GLN A 57 -13.75 12.57 -3.57
C GLN A 57 -12.94 11.26 -3.55
N TYR A 58 -12.51 10.82 -2.36
CA TYR A 58 -11.83 9.53 -2.17
C TYR A 58 -12.76 8.45 -1.62
N ASN A 59 -14.07 8.68 -1.56
CA ASN A 59 -15.03 7.60 -1.35
C ASN A 59 -14.92 6.61 -2.50
N ARG A 60 -14.99 5.32 -2.18
CA ARG A 60 -14.73 4.24 -3.14
C ARG A 60 -15.46 4.43 -4.47
N GLU A 61 -16.76 4.69 -4.43
CA GLU A 61 -17.60 4.78 -5.62
C GLU A 61 -17.21 5.98 -6.50
N GLU A 62 -16.97 7.14 -5.89
CA GLU A 62 -16.55 8.35 -6.61
C GLU A 62 -15.15 8.19 -7.21
N LEU A 63 -14.21 7.68 -6.40
CA LEU A 63 -12.84 7.45 -6.84
C LEU A 63 -12.77 6.42 -7.98
N ALA A 64 -13.53 5.32 -7.87
CA ALA A 64 -13.58 4.30 -8.91
C ALA A 64 -14.06 4.88 -10.25
N LYS A 65 -15.11 5.71 -10.20
CA LYS A 65 -15.65 6.41 -11.38
C LYS A 65 -14.62 7.35 -12.00
N SER A 66 -13.99 8.23 -11.20
CA SER A 66 -12.99 9.18 -11.72
C SER A 66 -11.77 8.47 -12.33
N LEU A 67 -11.34 7.35 -11.73
CA LEU A 67 -10.24 6.53 -12.27
C LEU A 67 -10.63 5.88 -13.60
N GLU A 68 -11.84 5.33 -13.70
CA GLU A 68 -12.36 4.73 -14.93
C GLU A 68 -12.45 5.74 -16.07
N GLU A 69 -12.96 6.94 -15.80
CA GLU A 69 -13.01 8.06 -16.76
C GLU A 69 -11.61 8.45 -17.27
N SER A 70 -10.57 8.23 -16.45
CA SER A 70 -9.17 8.47 -16.80
C SER A 70 -8.47 7.24 -17.40
N GLY A 71 -9.19 6.14 -17.64
CA GLY A 71 -8.65 4.90 -18.20
C GLY A 71 -7.83 4.04 -17.22
N ILE A 72 -7.84 4.37 -15.92
CA ILE A 72 -7.13 3.65 -14.88
C ILE A 72 -8.08 2.63 -14.24
N ARG A 73 -7.67 1.36 -14.17
CA ARG A 73 -8.48 0.32 -13.52
C ARG A 73 -8.51 0.52 -12.02
N TYR A 74 -9.62 0.21 -11.38
CA TYR A 74 -9.77 0.25 -9.92
C TYR A 74 -10.11 -1.13 -9.39
N VAL A 75 -9.49 -1.51 -8.27
CA VAL A 75 -9.89 -2.67 -7.50
C VAL A 75 -9.84 -2.37 -6.01
N PHE A 76 -10.92 -2.70 -5.32
CA PHE A 76 -10.95 -2.66 -3.86
C PHE A 76 -10.32 -3.93 -3.29
N LEU A 77 -9.26 -3.77 -2.49
CA LEU A 77 -8.57 -4.84 -1.75
C LEU A 77 -8.54 -4.58 -0.24
N GLY A 78 -9.31 -3.60 0.26
CA GLY A 78 -9.35 -3.27 1.69
C GLY A 78 -9.90 -4.39 2.58
N LEU A 79 -10.69 -5.31 2.01
CA LEU A 79 -11.11 -6.52 2.71
C LEU A 79 -9.93 -7.47 2.95
N GLU A 80 -9.08 -7.68 1.93
CA GLU A 80 -7.94 -8.58 2.02
C GLU A 80 -6.73 -7.97 2.74
N LEU A 81 -6.41 -6.74 2.37
CA LEU A 81 -5.15 -6.07 2.67
C LEU A 81 -5.30 -4.87 3.62
N GLY A 82 -6.52 -4.58 4.08
CA GLY A 82 -6.76 -3.54 5.07
C GLY A 82 -6.20 -3.89 6.45
N ALA A 83 -5.71 -2.88 7.16
CA ALA A 83 -5.18 -3.02 8.51
C ALA A 83 -6.25 -3.13 9.60
N ARG A 84 -7.49 -2.66 9.35
CA ARG A 84 -8.63 -2.92 10.25
C ARG A 84 -9.30 -4.21 9.81
N ARG A 85 -9.51 -5.13 10.77
CA ARG A 85 -9.98 -6.49 10.53
C ARG A 85 -11.28 -6.77 11.24
N SER A 86 -12.12 -7.61 10.65
CA SER A 86 -13.30 -8.16 11.32
C SER A 86 -12.98 -9.44 12.09
N GLU A 87 -11.89 -10.12 11.73
CA GLU A 87 -11.45 -11.37 12.33
C GLU A 87 -10.88 -11.11 13.74
N PRO A 88 -11.48 -11.67 14.81
CA PRO A 88 -11.00 -11.48 16.18
C PRO A 88 -9.57 -11.99 16.39
N GLU A 89 -9.15 -13.00 15.62
CA GLU A 89 -7.82 -13.60 15.68
C GLU A 89 -6.71 -12.65 15.22
N CYS A 90 -7.06 -11.52 14.58
CA CYS A 90 -6.10 -10.48 14.21
C CYS A 90 -5.82 -9.49 15.35
N TYR A 91 -6.42 -9.67 16.52
CA TYR A 91 -6.31 -8.77 17.66
C TYR A 91 -5.64 -9.44 18.86
N GLU A 92 -4.86 -8.65 19.59
CA GLU A 92 -4.35 -8.97 20.91
C GLU A 92 -4.59 -7.77 21.83
N ALA A 93 -5.18 -8.00 23.01
CA ALA A 93 -5.56 -6.93 23.94
C ALA A 93 -6.31 -5.75 23.27
N SER A 94 -7.27 -6.07 22.39
CA SER A 94 -8.07 -5.09 21.63
C SER A 94 -7.29 -4.18 20.67
N LYS A 95 -6.04 -4.56 20.37
CA LYS A 95 -5.19 -3.90 19.38
C LYS A 95 -4.90 -4.84 18.24
N VAL A 96 -4.96 -4.33 17.01
CA VAL A 96 -4.60 -5.10 15.82
C VAL A 96 -3.12 -5.49 15.88
N ARG A 97 -2.82 -6.73 15.50
CA ARG A 97 -1.47 -7.26 15.35
C ARG A 97 -1.21 -7.59 13.88
N TYR A 98 -0.23 -6.92 13.27
CA TYR A 98 0.08 -7.06 11.85
C TYR A 98 0.65 -8.44 11.50
N ASP A 99 1.38 -9.05 12.41
CA ASP A 99 1.82 -10.44 12.31
C ASP A 99 0.62 -11.39 12.25
N LEU A 100 -0.42 -11.20 13.08
CA LEU A 100 -1.63 -12.04 13.02
C LEU A 100 -2.39 -11.83 11.70
N ILE A 101 -2.45 -10.59 11.19
CA ILE A 101 -2.99 -10.31 9.85
C ILE A 101 -2.22 -11.06 8.77
N ALA A 102 -0.88 -11.04 8.83
CA ALA A 102 -0.03 -11.67 7.83
C ALA A 102 -0.26 -13.19 7.71
N HIS A 103 -0.65 -13.84 8.81
CA HIS A 103 -0.99 -15.26 8.84
C HIS A 103 -2.41 -15.56 8.34
N ALA A 104 -3.28 -14.57 8.20
CA ALA A 104 -4.66 -14.78 7.78
C ALA A 104 -4.73 -15.24 6.30
N PRO A 105 -5.49 -16.31 5.98
CA PRO A 105 -5.67 -16.78 4.60
C PRO A 105 -6.18 -15.69 3.65
N LEU A 106 -7.04 -14.81 4.16
CA LEU A 106 -7.59 -13.68 3.42
C LEU A 106 -6.50 -12.68 2.99
N PHE A 107 -5.50 -12.44 3.84
CA PHE A 107 -4.36 -11.56 3.52
C PHE A 107 -3.51 -12.14 2.39
N ARG A 108 -3.19 -13.45 2.49
CA ARG A 108 -2.45 -14.16 1.43
C ARG A 108 -3.13 -14.06 0.07
N ARG A 109 -4.47 -14.24 0.03
CA ARG A 109 -5.26 -14.04 -1.20
C ARG A 109 -5.10 -12.63 -1.78
N GLY A 110 -5.06 -11.61 -0.92
CA GLY A 110 -4.84 -10.22 -1.35
C GLY A 110 -3.47 -10.04 -2.01
N LEU A 111 -2.41 -10.61 -1.43
CA LEU A 111 -1.07 -10.55 -2.00
C LEU A 111 -1.00 -11.26 -3.36
N ASP A 112 -1.63 -12.44 -3.47
CA ASP A 112 -1.71 -13.19 -4.72
C ASP A 112 -2.47 -12.41 -5.81
N ARG A 113 -3.55 -11.69 -5.46
CA ARG A 113 -4.26 -10.81 -6.39
C ARG A 113 -3.36 -9.71 -6.93
N VAL A 114 -2.57 -9.06 -6.07
CA VAL A 114 -1.61 -8.02 -6.50
C VAL A 114 -0.57 -8.61 -7.43
N ARG A 115 0.01 -9.76 -7.06
CA ARG A 115 1.02 -10.46 -7.88
C ARG A 115 0.47 -10.83 -9.26
N ALA A 116 -0.74 -11.39 -9.33
CA ALA A 116 -1.40 -11.71 -10.60
C ALA A 116 -1.68 -10.45 -11.44
N GLY A 117 -2.10 -9.35 -10.80
CA GLY A 117 -2.32 -8.08 -11.50
C GLY A 117 -1.04 -7.50 -12.12
N LEU A 118 0.13 -7.73 -11.52
CA LEU A 118 1.42 -7.30 -12.07
C LEU A 118 1.81 -8.03 -13.37
N GLU A 119 1.06 -9.05 -13.79
CA GLU A 119 1.26 -9.65 -15.12
C GLU A 119 0.70 -8.76 -16.24
N SER A 120 -0.12 -7.74 -15.92
CA SER A 120 -0.80 -6.90 -16.93
C SER A 120 -0.85 -5.40 -16.61
N PHE A 121 -0.54 -4.99 -15.37
CA PHE A 121 -0.76 -3.61 -14.93
C PHE A 121 0.41 -3.04 -14.13
N ASN A 122 0.73 -1.77 -14.37
CA ASN A 122 1.45 -0.95 -13.40
C ASN A 122 0.47 -0.58 -12.28
N ILE A 123 0.69 -1.14 -11.09
CA ILE A 123 -0.25 -1.05 -9.97
C ILE A 123 0.24 -0.03 -8.96
N ALA A 124 -0.64 0.86 -8.50
CA ALA A 124 -0.42 1.65 -7.29
C ALA A 124 -1.30 1.13 -6.14
N LEU A 125 -0.68 0.73 -5.03
CA LEU A 125 -1.37 0.48 -3.76
C LEU A 125 -1.75 1.83 -3.12
N LEU A 126 -3.04 2.10 -3.01
CA LEU A 126 -3.58 3.37 -2.51
C LEU A 126 -3.96 3.27 -1.02
N CYS A 127 -3.49 4.24 -0.22
CA CYS A 127 -3.81 4.42 1.20
C CYS A 127 -4.08 5.91 1.51
N ALA A 128 -4.43 6.23 2.75
CA ALA A 128 -4.74 7.61 3.15
C ALA A 128 -3.50 8.43 3.51
N GLU A 129 -2.53 7.85 4.21
CA GLU A 129 -1.39 8.56 4.77
C GLU A 129 -0.38 8.95 3.68
N LYS A 130 0.26 10.12 3.84
CA LYS A 130 1.29 10.61 2.91
C LYS A 130 2.54 9.73 2.97
N ASP A 131 3.14 9.60 4.15
CA ASP A 131 4.40 8.86 4.34
C ASP A 131 4.14 7.34 4.35
N PRO A 132 4.84 6.55 3.52
CA PRO A 132 4.76 5.09 3.61
C PRO A 132 5.08 4.53 5.00
N LEU A 133 5.95 5.17 5.79
CA LEU A 133 6.32 4.68 7.13
C LEU A 133 5.19 4.80 8.17
N THR A 134 4.15 5.58 7.87
CA THR A 134 3.00 5.75 8.78
C THR A 134 1.74 5.03 8.29
N CYS A 135 1.80 4.24 7.21
CA CYS A 135 0.67 3.44 6.71
C CYS A 135 1.01 1.94 6.62
N HIS A 136 -0.02 1.11 6.82
CA HIS A 136 0.05 -0.34 6.65
C HIS A 136 0.47 -0.78 5.25
N ARG A 137 0.26 0.05 4.22
CA ARG A 137 0.70 -0.23 2.85
C ARG A 137 2.18 -0.57 2.79
N SER A 138 3.02 0.10 3.59
CA SER A 138 4.45 -0.23 3.64
C SER A 138 4.73 -1.27 4.72
N ILE A 139 4.29 -0.99 5.95
CA ILE A 139 4.68 -1.73 7.15
C ILE A 139 4.10 -3.15 7.21
N LEU A 140 2.94 -3.37 6.59
CA LEU A 140 2.30 -4.67 6.48
C LEU A 140 2.39 -5.22 5.06
N ILE A 141 1.88 -4.50 4.06
CA ILE A 141 1.69 -5.06 2.71
C ILE A 141 3.03 -5.20 1.97
N CYS A 142 3.79 -4.10 1.83
CA CYS A 142 5.06 -4.13 1.09
C CYS A 142 6.13 -5.01 1.76
N ARG A 143 6.18 -5.07 3.11
CA ARG A 143 7.01 -6.03 3.87
C ARG A 143 6.89 -7.46 3.33
N HIS A 144 5.68 -7.88 2.96
CA HIS A 144 5.42 -9.22 2.46
C HIS A 144 5.53 -9.31 0.93
N LEU A 145 5.11 -8.27 0.19
CA LEU A 145 5.24 -8.25 -1.28
C LEU A 145 6.69 -8.20 -1.75
N ARG A 146 7.62 -7.57 -1.01
CA ARG A 146 9.03 -7.45 -1.42
C ARG A 146 9.72 -8.80 -1.67
N LEU A 147 9.21 -9.88 -1.08
CA LEU A 147 9.73 -11.24 -1.27
C LEU A 147 9.10 -11.97 -2.47
N MET A 148 8.04 -11.41 -3.07
CA MET A 148 7.20 -12.08 -4.07
C MET A 148 7.05 -11.30 -5.37
N THR A 149 7.43 -10.03 -5.39
CA THR A 149 7.30 -9.14 -6.55
C THR A 149 8.65 -8.58 -6.96
N GLY A 150 8.68 -7.87 -8.10
CA GLY A 150 9.80 -7.00 -8.45
C GLY A 150 9.92 -5.78 -7.52
N PRO A 151 10.83 -4.83 -7.84
CA PRO A 151 11.06 -3.64 -7.03
C PRO A 151 9.79 -2.84 -6.77
N ILE A 152 9.62 -2.41 -5.52
CA ILE A 152 8.51 -1.58 -5.06
C ILE A 152 9.01 -0.12 -4.96
N CYS A 153 8.22 0.82 -5.48
CA CYS A 153 8.50 2.25 -5.36
C CYS A 153 7.33 3.01 -4.73
N HIS A 154 7.61 3.87 -3.75
CA HIS A 154 6.65 4.75 -3.11
C HIS A 154 6.64 6.09 -3.84
N ILE A 155 5.48 6.46 -4.38
CA ILE A 155 5.24 7.78 -4.98
C ILE A 155 5.03 8.76 -3.82
N LEU A 156 5.98 9.67 -3.63
CA LEU A 156 5.94 10.70 -2.59
C LEU A 156 5.05 11.89 -3.00
N GLU A 157 4.77 12.78 -2.04
CA GLU A 157 3.87 13.92 -2.23
C GLU A 157 4.29 14.88 -3.36
N ASP A 158 5.59 14.99 -3.60
CA ASP A 158 6.21 15.79 -4.68
C ASP A 158 6.31 15.04 -6.02
N GLY A 159 5.85 13.79 -6.05
CA GLY A 159 5.91 12.89 -7.18
C GLY A 159 7.27 12.23 -7.43
N ASN A 160 8.26 12.44 -6.56
CA ASN A 160 9.47 11.65 -6.58
C ASN A 160 9.21 10.22 -6.11
N LEU A 161 10.10 9.31 -6.49
CA LEU A 161 10.04 7.91 -6.07
C LEU A 161 11.03 7.68 -4.93
N GLU A 162 10.56 7.03 -3.88
CA GLU A 162 11.40 6.38 -2.86
C GLU A 162 11.32 4.87 -3.09
N THR A 163 12.45 4.20 -3.26
CA THR A 163 12.48 2.72 -3.34
C THR A 163 12.15 2.11 -1.98
N HIS A 164 11.64 0.89 -1.97
CA HIS A 164 11.33 0.23 -0.70
C HIS A 164 12.57 0.03 0.19
N GLU A 165 13.74 -0.19 -0.40
CA GLU A 165 15.01 -0.29 0.33
C GLU A 165 15.42 1.04 1.00
N GLU A 166 15.17 2.17 0.35
CA GLU A 166 15.35 3.50 0.95
C GLU A 166 14.36 3.72 2.10
N THR A 167 13.09 3.35 1.90
CA THR A 167 12.07 3.37 2.97
C THR A 167 12.47 2.49 4.15
N GLU A 168 13.01 1.29 3.93
CA GLU A 168 13.51 0.40 4.99
C GLU A 168 14.72 0.99 5.73
N SER A 169 15.64 1.64 5.01
CA SER A 169 16.77 2.34 5.62
C SER A 169 16.31 3.49 6.53
N ARG A 170 15.26 4.19 6.09
CA ARG A 170 14.61 5.27 6.85
C ARG A 170 13.83 4.71 8.05
N LEU A 171 13.17 3.56 7.88
CA LEU A 171 12.51 2.80 8.95
C LEU A 171 13.48 2.40 10.07
N LEU A 172 14.64 1.83 9.73
CA LEU A 172 15.71 1.50 10.69
C LEU A 172 16.13 2.73 11.49
N SER A 173 16.29 3.88 10.82
CA SER A 173 16.68 5.13 11.46
C SER A 173 15.61 5.64 12.43
N VAL A 174 14.33 5.61 12.03
CA VAL A 174 13.18 6.00 12.87
C VAL A 174 12.97 5.05 14.06
N CYS A 175 13.38 3.78 13.95
CA CYS A 175 13.34 2.82 15.04
C CYS A 175 14.61 2.82 15.91
N GLY A 176 15.63 3.63 15.59
CA GLY A 176 16.89 3.67 16.34
C GLY A 176 17.78 2.44 16.13
N LEU A 177 17.57 1.69 15.04
CA LEU A 177 18.29 0.47 14.67
C LEU A 177 19.35 0.71 13.57
N SER A 178 19.71 1.97 13.32
CA SER A 178 20.64 2.36 12.26
C SER A 178 22.12 2.19 12.63
N GLN A 179 22.44 1.83 13.88
CA GLN A 179 23.81 1.56 14.30
C GLN A 179 24.13 0.07 14.25
N ARG A 180 25.38 -0.23 13.89
CA ARG A 180 25.95 -1.57 13.74
C ARG A 180 25.67 -2.40 14.99
N ASP A 181 24.65 -3.23 14.90
CA ASP A 181 24.49 -4.37 15.77
C ASP A 181 25.50 -5.43 15.30
N LEU A 182 26.41 -5.85 16.18
CA LEU A 182 27.38 -6.90 15.86
C LEU A 182 26.72 -8.29 15.85
N PHE A 183 25.50 -8.41 16.35
CA PHE A 183 24.81 -9.68 16.58
C PHE A 183 23.65 -9.93 15.61
N HIS A 184 23.22 -8.94 14.84
CA HIS A 184 22.08 -9.06 13.93
C HIS A 184 22.44 -8.64 12.50
N THR A 185 21.91 -9.38 11.54
CA THR A 185 21.95 -9.04 10.11
C THR A 185 21.05 -7.83 9.83
N ARG A 186 21.27 -7.18 8.68
CA ARG A 186 20.43 -6.07 8.25
C ARG A 186 18.96 -6.51 8.12
N GLU A 187 18.73 -7.71 7.60
CA GLU A 187 17.41 -8.29 7.41
C GLU A 187 16.68 -8.48 8.74
N GLU A 188 17.36 -9.02 9.77
CA GLU A 188 16.79 -9.16 11.12
C GLU A 188 16.42 -7.82 11.73
N LEU A 189 17.29 -6.80 11.58
CA LEU A 189 17.02 -5.45 12.06
C LEU A 189 15.82 -4.82 11.33
N ILE A 190 15.65 -5.09 10.04
CA ILE A 190 14.50 -4.60 9.26
C ILE A 190 13.21 -5.27 9.75
N GLU A 191 13.22 -6.59 9.98
CA GLU A 191 12.06 -7.30 10.54
C GLU A 191 11.68 -6.74 11.92
N GLN A 192 12.66 -6.52 12.78
CA GLN A 192 12.45 -5.89 14.08
C GLN A 192 11.88 -4.46 13.93
N ALA A 193 12.37 -3.69 12.97
CA ALA A 193 11.89 -2.34 12.72
C ALA A 193 10.43 -2.31 12.24
N TYR A 194 10.02 -3.27 11.41
CA TYR A 194 8.62 -3.43 11.02
C TYR A 194 7.72 -3.76 12.20
N ASP A 195 8.16 -4.63 13.11
CA ASP A 195 7.37 -4.99 14.28
C ASP A 195 7.22 -3.78 15.24
N ILE A 196 8.31 -3.04 15.48
CA ILE A 196 8.28 -1.80 16.26
C ILE A 196 7.32 -0.78 15.63
N GLN A 197 7.44 -0.53 14.33
CA GLN A 197 6.63 0.48 13.65
C GLN A 197 5.19 0.03 13.47
N GLY A 198 4.95 -1.24 13.18
CA GLY A 198 3.63 -1.86 13.14
C GLY A 198 2.92 -1.67 14.48
N ASN A 199 3.60 -1.92 15.59
CA ASN A 199 3.06 -1.65 16.92
C ASN A 199 2.77 -0.16 17.17
N ARG A 200 3.54 0.77 16.60
CA ARG A 200 3.27 2.23 16.75
C ARG A 200 2.03 2.68 15.97
N ILE A 201 1.81 2.15 14.77
CA ILE A 201 0.75 2.62 13.86
C ILE A 201 -0.50 1.73 13.85
N ALA A 202 -0.43 0.53 14.45
CA ALA A 202 -1.55 -0.39 14.47
C ALA A 202 -2.75 0.20 15.19
N TYR A 203 -3.91 -0.03 14.59
CA TYR A 203 -5.19 0.41 15.13
C TYR A 203 -5.50 -0.27 16.47
N GLY A 204 -5.91 0.52 17.47
CA GLY A 204 -6.44 0.03 18.74
C GLY A 204 -7.92 0.38 18.89
N ALA A 205 -8.74 -0.53 19.41
CA ALA A 205 -10.16 -0.27 19.61
C ALA A 205 -10.45 0.85 20.63
N THR A 206 -9.49 1.21 21.47
CA THR A 206 -9.60 2.24 22.52
C THR A 206 -9.39 3.68 22.03
N THR A 207 -8.96 3.92 20.79
CA THR A 207 -8.78 5.30 20.28
C THR A 207 -10.10 5.99 19.92
N LYS A 208 -11.25 5.31 20.08
CA LYS A 208 -12.55 5.78 19.61
C LYS A 208 -13.35 6.61 20.62
N GLU A 209 -12.99 6.65 21.90
CA GLU A 209 -13.72 7.50 22.86
C GLU A 209 -13.27 8.98 22.82
N THR A 210 -12.11 9.30 22.24
CA THR A 210 -11.61 10.68 22.23
C THR A 210 -11.82 11.42 20.90
N GLU A 211 -11.89 10.74 19.76
CA GLU A 211 -12.10 11.43 18.46
C GLU A 211 -13.58 11.74 18.17
N ASP A 212 -14.51 10.89 18.62
CA ASP A 212 -15.96 11.12 18.47
C ASP A 212 -16.51 12.11 19.54
N ALA A 213 -15.71 12.47 20.57
CA ALA A 213 -16.09 13.38 21.65
C ALA A 213 -15.68 14.86 21.43
N LEU A 214 -14.91 15.16 20.37
CA LEU A 214 -14.40 16.51 20.10
C LEU A 214 -15.28 17.36 19.17
N HIS A 215 -16.34 16.78 18.59
CA HIS A 215 -17.32 17.52 17.79
C HIS A 215 -18.76 17.04 18.07
N PRO A 216 -19.44 17.61 19.08
CA PRO A 216 -20.87 17.44 19.20
C PRO A 216 -21.52 18.00 17.93
N THR A 217 -22.37 17.19 17.32
CA THR A 217 -23.25 17.60 16.23
C THR A 217 -24.20 18.69 16.72
N GLU A 218 -24.12 19.88 16.12
CA GLU A 218 -25.25 20.80 15.93
C GLU A 218 -25.52 20.94 14.43
#